data_AF-A0A2E8DZC3-F1
#
_entry.id   AF-A0A2E8DZC3-F1
#
_cell.length_a   1.000
_cell.length_b   1.000
_cell.length_c   1.000
_cell.angle_alpha   90.00
_cell.angle_beta   90.00
_cell.angle_gamma   90.00
#
_symmetry.space_group_name_H-M   'P 1'
#
loop_
_entity.id
_entity.type
_entity.pdbx_description
1 polymer ?
#
loop_
_entity_poly.entity_id
_entity_poly.type
_entity_poly.pdbx_seq_one_letter_code
_entity_poly.pdbx_strand_id
1 'polypeptide(L)'
;MLDHDAIHRAYPQWGRVSDEEGAFDKDGNKIEIEQSKVDEARAAIDAELAAVKYKSDRSEAYASIGDQLDMQYWDAVNGTTTWKDHVAKVKADNPKP
;
A
#
# COMPACT_ATOMS: atom_id res chain seq x y z
N MET A 1 18.86 10.05 6.81
CA MET A 1 18.72 9.21 5.61
C MET A 1 17.69 9.89 4.74
N LEU A 2 18.01 10.15 3.48
CA LEU A 2 17.08 10.74 2.51
C LEU A 2 16.05 9.68 2.10
N ASP A 3 14.85 10.09 1.68
CA ASP A 3 13.90 9.18 1.03
C ASP A 3 14.22 9.12 -0.46
N HIS A 4 15.11 8.19 -0.84
CA HIS A 4 15.62 8.11 -2.21
C HIS A 4 14.49 7.84 -3.21
N ASP A 5 13.51 7.01 -2.84
CA ASP A 5 12.37 6.68 -3.70
C ASP A 5 11.48 7.90 -3.95
N ALA A 6 11.13 8.64 -2.89
CA ALA A 6 10.34 9.85 -3.01
C ALA A 6 11.09 10.97 -3.76
N ILE A 7 12.41 11.10 -3.56
CA ILE A 7 13.24 12.06 -4.30
C ILE A 7 13.31 11.69 -5.78
N HIS A 8 13.51 10.42 -6.14
CA HIS A 8 13.49 9.98 -7.54
C HIS A 8 12.13 10.22 -8.21
N ARG A 9 11.03 10.04 -7.47
CA ARG A 9 9.67 10.36 -7.92
C ARG A 9 9.48 11.87 -8.15
N ALA A 10 9.89 12.70 -7.18
CA ALA A 10 9.74 14.15 -7.25
C ALA A 10 10.62 14.80 -8.33
N TYR A 11 11.79 14.21 -8.58
CA TYR A 11 12.80 14.69 -9.52
C TYR A 11 13.22 13.58 -10.50
N PRO A 12 12.37 13.24 -11.48
CA PRO A 12 12.56 12.09 -12.39
C PRO A 12 13.67 12.26 -13.43
N GLN A 13 14.36 13.42 -13.43
CA GLN A 13 15.54 13.67 -14.26
C GLN A 13 16.72 12.82 -13.77
N TRP A 14 16.72 11.54 -14.14
CA TRP A 14 17.70 10.48 -13.86
C TRP A 14 19.07 10.98 -13.36
N GLY A 15 19.23 11.09 -12.06
CA GLY A 15 20.50 11.43 -11.44
C GLY A 15 20.72 10.63 -10.16
N ARG A 16 21.76 10.93 -9.39
CA ARG A 16 22.14 10.17 -8.19
C ARG A 16 21.63 10.84 -6.91
N VAL A 17 21.21 10.05 -5.92
CA VAL A 17 20.89 10.52 -4.57
C VAL A 17 21.91 9.90 -3.61
N SER A 18 22.53 10.73 -2.77
CA SER A 18 23.50 10.32 -1.76
C SER A 18 23.10 10.92 -0.41
N ASP A 19 23.08 10.11 0.64
CA ASP A 19 22.78 10.56 2.00
C ASP A 19 23.81 11.55 2.55
N GLU A 20 25.04 11.52 2.02
CA GLU A 20 26.13 12.40 2.45
C GLU A 20 26.24 13.66 1.56
N GLU A 21 25.99 13.52 0.25
CA GLU A 21 26.29 14.59 -0.72
C GLU A 21 25.04 15.31 -1.27
N GLY A 22 23.85 14.72 -1.12
CA GLY A 22 22.57 15.24 -1.60
C GLY A 22 22.10 14.63 -2.93
N ALA A 23 21.14 15.30 -3.60
CA ALA A 23 20.61 14.88 -4.90
C ALA A 23 21.30 15.62 -6.04
N PHE A 24 21.52 14.93 -7.16
CA PHE A 24 22.14 15.46 -8.37
C PHE A 24 21.31 15.07 -9.59
N ASP A 25 21.36 15.88 -10.65
CA ASP A 25 20.76 15.57 -11.95
C ASP A 25 21.65 14.64 -12.80
N LYS A 26 21.16 14.29 -14.00
CA LYS A 26 21.90 13.48 -14.99
C LYS A 26 23.22 14.09 -15.46
N ASP A 27 23.36 15.41 -15.34
CA ASP A 27 24.53 16.18 -15.79
C ASP A 27 25.53 16.40 -14.63
N GLY A 28 25.21 15.91 -13.44
CA GLY A 28 26.03 16.02 -12.24
C GLY A 28 25.85 17.32 -11.46
N ASN A 29 24.87 18.16 -11.81
CA ASN A 29 24.58 19.38 -11.05
C ASN A 29 23.78 19.04 -9.79
N LYS A 30 24.08 19.75 -8.69
CA LYS A 30 23.35 19.56 -7.43
C LYS A 30 21.93 20.11 -7.56
N ILE A 31 20.96 19.30 -7.15
CA ILE A 31 19.54 19.66 -7.07
C ILE A 31 19.24 20.14 -5.65
N GLU A 32 18.57 21.29 -5.54
CA GLU A 32 17.99 21.72 -4.28
C GLU A 32 16.69 20.95 -4.03
N ILE A 33 16.66 20.17 -2.94
CA ILE A 33 15.53 19.34 -2.57
C ILE A 33 14.53 20.20 -1.81
N GLU A 34 13.33 20.32 -2.38
CA GLU A 34 12.19 20.94 -1.71
C GLU A 34 11.44 19.85 -0.94
N GLN A 35 11.46 19.90 0.40
CA GLN A 35 10.90 18.84 1.23
C GLN A 35 9.40 18.61 0.96
N SER A 36 8.63 19.67 0.65
CA SER A 36 7.22 19.58 0.26
C SER A 36 6.99 18.61 -0.91
N LYS A 37 7.84 18.66 -1.95
CA LYS A 37 7.75 17.78 -3.12
C LYS A 37 8.09 16.34 -2.78
N VAL A 38 9.04 16.15 -1.87
CA VAL A 38 9.39 14.81 -1.37
C VAL A 38 8.25 14.24 -0.55
N ASP A 39 7.62 15.04 0.32
CA ASP A 39 6.49 14.62 1.14
C ASP A 39 5.25 14.29 0.27
N GLU A 40 4.97 15.11 -0.75
CA GLU A 40 3.92 14.84 -1.75
C GLU A 40 4.20 13.56 -2.54
N ALA A 41 5.43 13.37 -3.01
CA ALA A 41 5.84 12.17 -3.70
C ALA A 41 5.75 10.93 -2.79
N ARG A 42 6.11 11.08 -1.52
CA ARG A 42 6.00 10.01 -0.53
C ARG A 42 4.55 9.63 -0.27
N ALA A 43 3.68 10.62 -0.08
CA ALA A 43 2.25 10.40 0.07
C ALA A 43 1.64 9.69 -1.16
N ALA A 44 2.08 10.05 -2.37
CA ALA A 44 1.64 9.39 -3.60
C ALA A 44 2.10 7.92 -3.67
N ILE A 45 3.37 7.64 -3.32
CA ILE A 45 3.90 6.27 -3.25
C ILE A 45 3.11 5.44 -2.23
N ASP A 46 2.92 5.96 -1.02
CA ASP A 46 2.20 5.25 0.04
C ASP A 46 0.73 5.02 -0.35
N ALA A 47 0.09 5.97 -1.04
CA ALA A 47 -1.27 5.81 -1.55
C ALA A 47 -1.37 4.73 -2.63
N GLU A 48 -0.42 4.68 -3.57
CA GLU A 48 -0.34 3.64 -4.60
C GLU A 48 -0.11 2.25 -3.98
N LEU A 49 0.78 2.15 -3.00
CA LEU A 49 1.04 0.92 -2.26
C LEU A 49 -0.22 0.49 -1.48
N ALA A 50 -0.87 1.40 -0.77
CA ALA A 50 -2.11 1.11 -0.05
C ALA A 50 -3.24 0.67 -0.99
N ALA A 51 -3.34 1.29 -2.17
CA ALA A 51 -4.32 0.95 -3.20
C ALA A 51 -4.17 -0.47 -3.77
N VAL A 52 -3.05 -1.15 -3.51
CA VAL A 52 -2.85 -2.56 -3.88
C VAL A 52 -2.73 -3.49 -2.67
N LYS A 53 -2.15 -3.02 -1.56
CA LYS A 53 -1.85 -3.82 -0.36
C LYS A 53 -3.09 -4.47 0.25
N TYR A 54 -4.24 -3.78 0.26
CA TYR A 54 -5.49 -4.36 0.78
C TYR A 54 -5.88 -5.68 0.09
N LYS A 55 -5.43 -5.91 -1.16
CA LYS A 55 -5.73 -7.14 -1.90
C LYS A 55 -4.98 -8.33 -1.33
N SER A 56 -3.67 -8.19 -1.07
CA SER A 56 -2.87 -9.25 -0.44
C SER A 56 -3.35 -9.48 0.98
N ASP A 57 -3.56 -8.41 1.75
CA ASP A 57 -3.94 -8.53 3.16
C ASP A 57 -5.30 -9.23 3.31
N ARG A 58 -6.28 -8.92 2.46
CA ARG A 58 -7.56 -9.65 2.45
C ARG A 58 -7.39 -11.10 2.02
N SER A 59 -6.57 -11.36 1.01
CA SER A 59 -6.33 -12.72 0.54
C SER A 59 -5.73 -13.61 1.64
N GLU A 60 -4.85 -13.05 2.47
CA GLU A 60 -4.24 -13.75 3.61
C GLU A 60 -5.21 -13.88 4.80
N ALA A 61 -6.07 -12.89 5.01
CA ALA A 61 -7.03 -12.88 6.13
C ALA A 61 -8.30 -13.71 5.88
N TYR A 62 -8.64 -14.00 4.62
CA TYR A 62 -9.75 -14.89 4.31
C TYR A 62 -9.45 -16.32 4.80
N ALA A 63 -10.42 -16.93 5.49
CA ALA A 63 -10.42 -18.37 5.73
C ALA A 63 -10.36 -19.15 4.40
N SER A 64 -10.01 -20.44 4.47
CA SER A 64 -9.93 -21.26 3.26
C SER A 64 -11.28 -21.28 2.51
N ILE A 65 -11.25 -21.56 1.21
CA ILE A 65 -12.48 -21.63 0.42
C ILE A 65 -13.44 -22.70 0.97
N GLY A 66 -12.91 -23.80 1.51
CA GLY A 66 -13.70 -24.86 2.14
C GLY A 66 -14.44 -24.35 3.37
N ASP A 67 -13.73 -23.68 4.28
CA ASP A 67 -14.34 -23.11 5.49
C ASP A 67 -15.39 -22.05 5.13
N GLN A 68 -15.12 -21.21 4.13
CA GLN A 68 -16.08 -20.20 3.69
C GLN A 68 -17.35 -20.80 3.07
N LEU A 69 -17.25 -21.93 2.36
CA LEU A 69 -18.40 -22.64 1.83
C LEU A 69 -19.19 -23.34 2.95
N ASP A 70 -18.50 -23.93 3.93
CA ASP A 70 -19.14 -24.55 5.10
C ASP A 70 -19.89 -23.52 5.95
N MET A 71 -19.29 -22.33 6.18
CA MET A 71 -19.97 -21.21 6.83
C MET A 71 -21.27 -20.82 6.12
N GLN A 72 -21.25 -20.71 4.78
CA GLN A 72 -22.45 -20.37 4.00
C GLN A 72 -23.53 -21.45 4.09
N TYR A 73 -23.13 -22.72 4.07
CA TYR A 73 -24.05 -23.84 4.25
C TYR A 73 -24.74 -23.77 5.61
N TRP A 74 -23.97 -23.62 6.69
CA TRP A 74 -24.53 -23.53 8.04
C TRP A 74 -25.33 -22.25 8.28
N ASP A 75 -24.96 -21.12 7.67
CA ASP A 75 -25.77 -19.91 7.68
C ASP A 75 -27.17 -20.16 7.07
N ALA A 76 -27.25 -20.92 5.98
CA ALA A 76 -28.52 -21.29 5.37
C ALA A 76 -29.35 -22.27 6.23
N VAL A 77 -28.69 -23.22 6.90
CA VAL A 77 -29.36 -24.21 7.76
C VAL A 77 -29.86 -23.58 9.07
N ASN A 78 -29.07 -22.71 9.67
CA ASN A 78 -29.30 -22.19 11.02
C ASN A 78 -29.88 -20.77 11.03
N GLY A 79 -29.94 -20.09 9.88
CA GLY A 79 -30.35 -18.68 9.81
C GLY A 79 -29.35 -17.71 10.43
N THR A 80 -28.06 -18.04 10.39
CA THR A 80 -26.96 -17.23 10.93
C THR A 80 -26.28 -16.38 9.86
N THR A 81 -25.28 -15.59 10.24
CA THR A 81 -24.54 -14.66 9.37
C THR A 81 -23.01 -14.81 9.43
N THR A 82 -22.52 -15.95 9.91
CA THR A 82 -21.10 -16.19 10.18
C THR A 82 -20.22 -15.88 8.95
N TRP A 83 -20.62 -16.29 7.75
CA TRP A 83 -19.86 -15.99 6.54
C TRP A 83 -19.83 -14.48 6.24
N LYS A 84 -20.98 -13.81 6.36
CA LYS A 84 -21.09 -12.36 6.12
C LYS A 84 -20.26 -11.58 7.13
N ASP A 85 -20.31 -11.96 8.40
CA ASP A 85 -19.58 -11.32 9.50
C ASP A 85 -18.07 -11.50 9.33
N HIS A 86 -17.63 -12.70 8.93
CA HIS A 86 -16.23 -12.97 8.59
C HIS A 86 -15.74 -12.07 7.45
N VAL A 87 -16.49 -12.01 6.33
CA VAL A 87 -16.14 -11.15 5.20
C VAL A 87 -16.14 -9.66 5.59
N ALA A 88 -17.11 -9.23 6.38
CA ALA A 88 -17.20 -7.85 6.87
C ALA A 88 -15.98 -7.49 7.73
N LYS A 89 -15.60 -8.37 8.66
CA LYS A 89 -14.40 -8.21 9.49
C LYS A 89 -13.13 -8.10 8.65
N VAL A 90 -12.91 -9.03 7.71
CA VAL A 90 -11.73 -8.99 6.82
C VAL A 90 -11.64 -7.66 6.05
N LYS A 91 -12.77 -7.12 5.59
CA LYS A 91 -12.81 -5.85 4.86
C LYS A 91 -12.66 -4.63 5.77
N ALA A 92 -13.14 -4.70 7.01
CA ALA A 92 -13.02 -3.65 8.00
C ALA A 92 -11.58 -3.53 8.52
N ASP A 93 -10.94 -4.67 8.80
CA ASP A 93 -9.54 -4.73 9.24
C ASP A 93 -8.57 -4.33 8.10
N ASN A 94 -8.96 -4.57 6.84
CA ASN A 94 -8.17 -4.26 5.64
C ASN A 94 -8.99 -3.39 4.67
N PRO A 95 -9.19 -2.10 4.98
CA PRO A 95 -10.04 -1.21 4.17
C PRO A 95 -9.42 -0.99 2.79
N LYS A 96 -10.29 -0.81 1.80
CA LYS A 96 -9.87 -0.32 0.49
C LYS A 96 -9.77 1.21 0.63
N PRO A 97 -8.61 1.82 0.34
CA PRO A 97 -8.47 3.28 0.35
C PRO A 97 -9.31 3.95 -0.74
#